data_AF-A0A966YXG8-F1
#
_entry.id   AF-A0A966YXG8-F1
#
_cell.length_a   1.000
_cell.length_b   1.000
_cell.length_c   1.000
_cell.angle_alpha   90.00
_cell.angle_beta   90.00
_cell.angle_gamma   90.00
#
_symmetry.space_group_name_H-M   'P 1'
#
loop_
_entity.id
_entity.type
_entity.pdbx_description
1 polymer ?
#
loop_
_entity_poly.entity_id
_entity_poly.type
_entity_poly.pdbx_seq_one_letter_code
_entity_poly.pdbx_strand_id
1 'polypeptide(L)'
;GDYKLSIIQQADACKHGELGALLRREKLYAGQLLQWRREMAEHGVQGLSKSSPGPAPRRSTEDKRIEQLERENARLRRQLEVKDSCLSLQKKALDLLQAFEKSGS
;
A
#
# COMPACT_ATOMS: atom_id res chain seq x y z
N GLY A 1 12.24 -1.89 -15.51
CA GLY A 1 12.02 -3.22 -16.10
C GLY A 1 12.57 -3.28 -17.51
N ASP A 2 12.36 -2.20 -18.27
CA ASP A 2 12.54 -2.14 -19.72
C ASP A 2 13.95 -2.51 -20.20
N TYR A 3 15.00 -2.09 -19.49
CA TYR A 3 16.38 -2.51 -19.78
C TYR A 3 16.58 -4.02 -19.63
N LYS A 4 16.16 -4.61 -18.50
CA LYS A 4 16.30 -6.06 -18.27
C LYS A 4 15.51 -6.87 -19.31
N LEU A 5 14.31 -6.41 -19.66
CA LEU A 5 13.47 -7.06 -20.67
C LEU A 5 14.14 -7.04 -22.06
N SER A 6 14.69 -5.89 -22.47
CA SER A 6 15.42 -5.78 -23.73
C SER A 6 16.63 -6.72 -23.79
N ILE A 7 17.36 -6.86 -22.68
CA ILE A 7 18.51 -7.78 -22.59
C ILE A 7 18.08 -9.24 -22.69
N ILE A 8 16.96 -9.64 -22.06
CA ILE A 8 16.43 -11.00 -22.18
C ILE A 8 16.04 -11.30 -23.63
N GLN A 9 15.33 -10.39 -24.29
CA GLN A 9 14.94 -10.56 -25.69
C GLN A 9 16.15 -10.64 -26.63
N GLN A 10 17.18 -9.81 -26.42
CA GLN A 10 18.42 -9.89 -27.18
C GLN A 10 19.15 -11.21 -26.92
N ALA A 11 19.18 -11.69 -25.68
CA ALA A 11 19.78 -12.96 -25.32
C ALA A 11 19.02 -14.16 -25.91
N ASP A 12 17.70 -14.08 -26.07
CA ASP A 12 16.87 -15.09 -26.74
C ASP A 12 17.10 -15.12 -28.26
N ALA A 13 17.43 -13.99 -28.85
CA ALA A 13 17.75 -13.87 -30.28
C ALA A 13 19.20 -14.29 -30.63
N CYS A 14 20.08 -14.45 -29.63
CA CYS A 14 21.48 -14.82 -29.85
C CYS A 14 21.64 -16.28 -30.30
N LYS A 15 22.51 -16.52 -31.29
CA LYS A 15 22.94 -17.86 -31.70
C LYS A 15 24.15 -18.32 -30.88
N HIS A 16 24.57 -19.59 -31.08
CA HIS A 16 25.71 -20.18 -30.36
C HIS A 16 26.95 -19.27 -30.40
N GLY A 17 27.44 -18.88 -29.23
CA GLY A 17 28.64 -18.02 -29.07
C GLY A 17 28.37 -16.51 -29.02
N GLU A 18 27.20 -16.03 -29.47
CA GLU A 18 26.86 -14.60 -29.49
C GLU A 18 26.42 -14.08 -28.11
N LEU A 19 25.82 -14.96 -27.30
CA LEU A 19 25.37 -14.63 -25.94
C LEU A 19 26.52 -14.11 -25.06
N GLY A 20 27.69 -14.75 -25.15
CA GLY A 20 28.87 -14.34 -24.37
C GLY A 20 29.46 -12.99 -24.82
N ALA A 21 29.26 -12.59 -26.08
CA ALA A 21 29.65 -11.28 -26.57
C ALA A 21 28.69 -10.19 -26.08
N LEU A 22 27.38 -10.47 -26.12
CA LEU A 22 26.35 -9.60 -25.57
C LEU A 22 26.58 -9.32 -24.07
N LEU A 23 26.79 -10.38 -23.27
CA LEU A 23 27.02 -10.24 -21.83
C LEU A 23 28.26 -9.40 -21.49
N ARG A 24 29.37 -9.55 -22.24
CA ARG A 24 30.58 -8.74 -22.05
C ARG A 24 30.36 -7.26 -22.43
N ARG A 25 29.63 -7.00 -23.51
CA ARG A 25 29.30 -5.62 -23.94
C ARG A 25 28.47 -4.89 -22.89
N GLU A 26 27.51 -5.60 -22.30
CA GLU A 26 26.58 -5.05 -21.30
C GLU A 26 27.14 -5.15 -19.86
N LYS A 27 28.35 -5.71 -19.68
CA LYS A 27 29.00 -5.98 -18.38
C LYS A 27 28.11 -6.81 -17.43
N LEU A 28 27.43 -7.81 -17.98
CA LEU A 28 26.52 -8.69 -17.27
C LEU A 28 27.11 -10.10 -17.13
N TYR A 29 26.78 -10.76 -16.02
CA TYR A 29 27.12 -12.15 -15.79
C TYR A 29 25.96 -13.07 -16.18
N ALA A 30 26.28 -14.27 -16.66
CA ALA A 30 25.27 -15.27 -17.04
C ALA A 30 24.30 -15.60 -15.88
N GLY A 31 24.76 -15.56 -14.63
CA GLY A 31 23.92 -15.74 -13.44
C GLY A 31 22.87 -14.63 -13.25
N GLN A 32 23.19 -13.38 -13.61
CA GLN A 32 22.25 -12.27 -13.54
C GLN A 32 21.13 -12.43 -14.59
N LEU A 33 21.51 -12.88 -15.79
CA LEU A 33 20.54 -13.17 -16.85
C LEU A 33 19.59 -14.32 -16.45
N LEU A 34 20.12 -15.38 -15.86
CA LEU A 34 19.33 -16.50 -15.37
C LEU A 34 18.34 -16.07 -14.28
N GLN A 35 18.80 -15.24 -13.34
CA GLN A 35 17.95 -14.68 -12.29
C GLN A 35 16.80 -13.86 -12.89
N TRP A 36 17.07 -12.99 -13.86
CA TRP A 36 16.03 -12.18 -14.49
C TRP A 36 15.02 -13.02 -15.28
N ARG A 37 15.46 -14.09 -15.95
CA ARG A 37 14.56 -15.05 -16.61
C ARG A 37 13.62 -15.72 -15.61
N ARG A 38 14.13 -16.08 -14.43
CA ARG A 38 13.34 -16.65 -13.34
C ARG A 38 12.33 -15.64 -12.78
N GLU A 39 12.78 -14.41 -12.47
CA GLU A 39 11.93 -13.31 -12.00
C GLU A 39 10.79 -13.01 -13.01
N MET A 40 11.09 -13.07 -14.31
CA MET A 40 10.11 -12.89 -15.37
C MET A 40 9.14 -14.07 -15.51
N ALA A 41 9.61 -15.32 -15.32
CA ALA A 41 8.76 -16.50 -15.38
C ALA A 41 7.78 -16.57 -14.18
N GLU A 42 8.23 -16.14 -13.00
CA GLU A 42 7.43 -16.19 -11.76
C GLU A 42 6.46 -15.00 -11.64
N HIS A 43 6.85 -13.81 -12.11
CA HIS A 43 6.11 -12.56 -11.86
C HIS A 43 5.86 -11.71 -13.13
N GLY A 44 6.10 -12.25 -14.31
CA GLY A 44 5.99 -11.53 -15.58
C GLY A 44 6.97 -10.35 -15.67
N VAL A 45 6.69 -9.40 -16.56
CA VAL A 45 7.53 -8.20 -16.76
C VAL A 45 7.66 -7.35 -15.48
N GLN A 46 6.71 -7.46 -14.56
CA GLN A 46 6.74 -6.75 -13.27
C GLN A 46 7.87 -7.24 -12.34
N GLY A 47 8.24 -8.53 -12.41
CA GLY A 47 9.38 -9.10 -11.67
C GLY A 47 10.73 -8.50 -12.05
N LEU A 48 10.83 -7.92 -13.26
CA LEU A 48 12.05 -7.26 -13.76
C LEU A 48 12.20 -5.81 -13.27
N SER A 49 11.23 -5.28 -12.52
CA SER A 49 11.36 -3.96 -11.90
C SER A 49 12.43 -3.98 -10.79
N LYS A 50 12.93 -2.81 -10.37
CA LYS A 50 13.89 -2.72 -9.26
C LYS A 50 13.16 -3.23 -8.01
N SER A 51 13.45 -4.45 -7.56
CA SER A 51 13.14 -4.83 -6.18
C SER A 51 13.84 -3.82 -5.29
N SER A 52 13.05 -3.06 -4.53
CA SER A 52 13.56 -2.06 -3.60
C SER A 52 14.66 -2.67 -2.72
N PRO A 53 15.80 -1.99 -2.49
CA PRO A 53 16.86 -2.55 -1.66
C PRO A 53 16.35 -2.82 -0.24
N GLY A 54 16.55 -4.04 0.25
CA GLY A 54 16.30 -4.43 1.63
C GLY A 54 15.21 -5.51 1.80
N PRO A 55 15.09 -6.09 3.01
CA PRO A 55 14.02 -7.02 3.34
C PRO A 55 12.67 -6.36 3.05
N ALA A 56 11.74 -7.10 2.44
CA ALA A 56 10.38 -6.62 2.25
C ALA A 56 9.83 -6.11 3.61
N PRO A 57 9.32 -4.87 3.68
CA PRO A 57 8.81 -4.34 4.93
C PRO A 57 7.69 -5.24 5.44
N ARG A 58 7.82 -5.73 6.68
CA ARG A 58 6.86 -6.65 7.33
C ARG A 58 5.41 -6.09 7.42
N ARG A 59 5.25 -4.79 7.18
CA ARG A 59 3.96 -4.11 7.08
C ARG A 59 3.97 -3.25 5.83
N SER A 60 2.97 -3.42 4.99
CA SER A 60 2.78 -2.61 3.79
C SER A 60 2.54 -1.15 4.18
N THR A 61 2.73 -0.23 3.24
CA THR A 61 2.30 1.17 3.41
C THR A 61 0.79 1.27 3.62
N GLU A 62 0.04 0.32 3.08
CA GLU A 62 -1.41 0.19 3.23
C GLU A 62 -1.76 -0.17 4.69
N ASP A 63 -1.03 -1.09 5.32
CA ASP A 63 -1.26 -1.49 6.72
C ASP A 63 -1.10 -0.30 7.67
N LYS A 64 -0.09 0.55 7.43
CA LYS A 64 0.10 1.78 8.21
C LYS A 64 -1.04 2.77 8.02
N ARG A 65 -1.57 2.85 6.79
CA ARG A 65 -2.69 3.72 6.47
C ARG A 65 -3.99 3.22 7.09
N ILE A 66 -4.21 1.92 7.09
CA ILE A 66 -5.34 1.26 7.77
C ILE A 66 -5.28 1.56 9.27
N GLU A 67 -4.13 1.33 9.92
CA GLU A 67 -3.96 1.60 11.35
C GLU A 67 -4.19 3.08 11.71
N GLN A 68 -3.73 4.00 10.85
CA GLN A 68 -3.99 5.43 11.03
C GLN A 68 -5.48 5.76 10.90
N LEU A 69 -6.15 5.23 9.88
CA LEU A 69 -7.57 5.46 9.63
C LEU A 69 -8.43 4.87 10.74
N GLU A 70 -8.11 3.67 11.25
CA GLU A 70 -8.82 3.04 12.37
C GLU A 70 -8.75 3.88 13.63
N ARG A 71 -7.55 4.40 13.97
CA ARG A 71 -7.37 5.30 15.12
C ARG A 71 -8.17 6.59 14.97
N GLU A 72 -8.15 7.18 13.78
CA GLU A 72 -8.90 8.40 13.51
C GLU A 72 -10.41 8.16 13.57
N ASN A 73 -10.89 7.04 13.04
CA ASN A 73 -12.30 6.65 13.10
C ASN A 73 -12.75 6.46 14.55
N ALA A 74 -11.96 5.74 15.37
CA ALA A 74 -12.24 5.55 16.79
C ALA A 74 -12.30 6.88 17.55
N ARG A 75 -11.36 7.80 17.29
CA ARG A 75 -11.35 9.14 17.88
C ARG A 75 -12.60 9.94 17.50
N LEU A 76 -12.94 9.95 16.20
CA LEU A 76 -14.11 10.68 15.70
C LEU A 76 -15.42 10.14 16.26
N ARG A 77 -15.58 8.81 16.34
CA ARG A 77 -16.74 8.16 16.97
C ARG A 77 -16.91 8.59 18.42
N ARG A 78 -15.83 8.61 19.19
CA ARG A 78 -15.87 9.08 20.58
C ARG A 78 -16.27 10.55 20.70
N GLN A 79 -15.80 11.40 19.79
CA GLN A 79 -16.23 12.81 19.77
C GLN A 79 -17.71 12.96 19.43
N LEU A 80 -18.23 12.16 18.51
CA LEU A 80 -19.65 12.14 18.18
C LEU A 80 -20.49 11.73 19.39
N GLU A 81 -20.10 10.65 20.07
CA GLU A 81 -20.80 10.17 21.27
C GLU A 81 -20.90 11.24 22.37
N VAL A 82 -19.82 11.99 22.60
CA VAL A 82 -19.81 13.10 23.56
C VAL A 82 -20.76 14.23 23.12
N LYS A 83 -20.75 14.59 21.84
CA LYS A 83 -21.63 15.63 21.29
C LYS A 83 -23.10 15.21 21.38
N ASP A 84 -23.41 13.97 21.03
CA ASP A 84 -24.77 13.42 21.07
C ASP A 84 -25.29 13.36 22.52
N SER A 85 -24.43 13.01 23.46
CA SER A 85 -24.75 13.04 24.90
C SER A 85 -25.05 14.46 25.39
N CYS A 86 -24.26 15.45 24.96
CA CYS A 86 -24.50 16.86 25.29
C CYS A 86 -25.85 17.35 24.72
N LEU A 87 -26.14 17.03 23.45
CA LEU A 87 -27.42 17.36 22.82
C LEU A 87 -28.59 16.70 23.53
N SER A 88 -28.44 15.44 23.99
CA SER A 88 -29.46 14.75 24.78
C SER A 88 -29.74 15.44 26.11
N LEU A 89 -28.69 15.87 26.82
CA LEU A 89 -28.81 16.61 28.07
C LEU A 89 -29.54 17.95 27.86
N GLN A 90 -29.18 18.70 26.81
CA GLN A 90 -29.84 19.96 26.47
C GLN A 90 -31.34 19.78 26.20
N LYS A 91 -31.71 18.75 25.43
CA LYS A 91 -33.12 18.42 25.15
C LYS A 91 -33.89 18.11 26.45
N LYS A 92 -33.35 17.23 27.30
CA LYS A 92 -33.97 16.88 28.58
C LYS A 92 -34.14 18.08 29.51
N ALA A 93 -33.16 18.97 29.56
CA ALA A 93 -33.26 20.19 30.36
C ALA A 93 -34.39 21.11 29.87
N LEU A 94 -34.53 21.26 28.55
CA LEU A 94 -35.64 22.03 27.96
C LEU A 94 -37.00 21.40 28.27
N ASP A 95 -37.12 20.08 28.13
CA ASP A 95 -38.36 19.35 28.44
C ASP A 95 -38.79 19.55 29.90
N LEU A 96 -37.82 19.53 30.83
CA LEU A 96 -38.07 19.79 32.25
C LEU A 96 -38.53 21.23 32.50
N LEU A 97 -37.88 22.23 31.88
CA LEU A 97 -38.30 23.63 31.99
C LEU A 97 -39.73 23.83 31.50
N GLN A 98 -40.08 23.25 30.35
CA GLN A 98 -41.44 23.30 29.82
C GLN A 98 -42.47 22.63 30.74
N ALA A 99 -42.09 21.54 31.43
CA ALA A 99 -42.95 20.89 32.41
C ALA A 99 -43.19 21.79 33.64
N PHE A 100 -42.16 22.49 34.12
CA PHE A 100 -42.30 23.46 35.22
C PHE A 100 -43.22 24.62 34.85
N GLU A 101 -43.05 25.22 33.67
CA GLU A 101 -43.93 26.29 33.17
C GLU A 101 -45.40 25.87 33.10
N LYS A 102 -45.68 24.64 32.65
CA LYS A 102 -47.04 24.09 32.59
C LYS A 102 -47.65 23.78 33.96
N SER A 103 -46.82 23.49 34.97
CA SER A 103 -47.28 23.20 36.34
C SER A 103 -47.52 24.44 37.20
N GLY A 104 -46.94 25.58 36.80
CA GLY A 104 -47.08 26.86 37.49
C GLY A 104 -48.15 27.80 36.92
N SER A 105 -48.87 27.37 35.87
CA SER A 105 -50.00 28.07 35.25
C SER A 105 -51.29 27.28 35.45
#